data_AF-A0A0L7KL70-F1
#
_entry.id   AF-A0A0L7KL70-F1
#
_cell.length_a   1.000
_cell.length_b   1.000
_cell.length_c   1.000
_cell.angle_alpha   90.00
_cell.angle_beta   90.00
_cell.angle_gamma   90.00
#
_symmetry.space_group_name_H-M   'P 1'
#
loop_
_entity.id
_entity.type
_entity.pdbx_description
1 polymer ?
#
loop_
_entity_poly.entity_id
_entity_poly.type
_entity_poly.pdbx_seq_one_letter_code
_entity_poly.pdbx_strand_id
1 'polypeptide(L)'
;MDVPTNLDYVPQFLRWYDEWAEEFCRIKNIKIGKVKNACRGEKHEKDCSREGYDCRKTNIKRNEIFVDLDCPRCEKACTSYNEWIENKQKEFNKQKKKYEMEFNGTQSHGNLVNGSYDKRFYNELKNTNKHDSFFELLNKGKICENVHEKNKIDHNYLEKTFSRSEYCKSCPILGAECKNGQCNSFNDITCTYVKGFPNRITDKNNDAFVIDILLNDNKIKKLSPELKGDFNDCDLFKTLRKQNWNCKYKCNLHVCELKNFYRGIDDERFVSIDVLIKRWLQYFLKDYNKIKEKLNRCMNNEKKQLLCIKDCYKKCDCVEKWITKKRGEWQNIKERYLKRYRVKNEDIADELKEFLKQDLFTNYVKNALEEGETLDKMKEPDGCNELNKPNRTPCKNNDVITILLNRLKKKIETCKSQHKESNNQNCLKTLPPPPRPRGRRLPPRRRRVVRRVRVPRARQGGEREAVEKKEEDRKDEELFQDTDRKG
;
A
#
# COMPACT_ATOMS: atom_id res chain seq x y z
N MET A 1 37.68 -32.36 18.58
CA MET A 1 36.28 -32.35 18.11
C MET A 1 36.23 -31.31 17.02
N ASP A 2 36.11 -31.75 15.77
CA ASP A 2 35.94 -30.83 14.65
C ASP A 2 34.49 -30.37 14.62
N VAL A 3 34.30 -29.05 14.60
CA VAL A 3 32.97 -28.44 14.50
C VAL A 3 32.44 -28.74 13.10
N PRO A 4 31.19 -29.22 12.94
CA PRO A 4 30.66 -29.64 11.65
C PRO A 4 30.37 -28.48 10.67
N THR A 5 30.67 -27.23 11.07
CA THR A 5 30.37 -26.04 10.28
C THR A 5 31.48 -25.00 10.43
N ASN A 6 31.77 -24.31 9.33
CA ASN A 6 32.66 -23.15 9.26
C ASN A 6 31.87 -21.84 9.08
N LEU A 7 30.57 -21.83 9.43
CA LEU A 7 29.74 -20.63 9.28
C LEU A 7 30.23 -19.47 10.14
N ASP A 8 30.85 -19.72 11.28
CA ASP A 8 31.49 -18.70 12.11
C ASP A 8 32.56 -17.89 11.36
N TYR A 9 33.18 -18.49 10.34
CA TYR A 9 34.10 -17.84 9.39
C TYR A 9 33.40 -17.10 8.23
N VAL A 10 32.08 -17.12 8.11
CA VAL A 10 31.37 -16.34 7.08
C VAL A 10 31.02 -14.95 7.63
N PRO A 11 31.20 -13.84 6.88
CA PRO A 11 30.76 -12.52 7.34
C PRO A 11 29.30 -12.53 7.80
N GLN A 12 29.03 -11.93 8.97
CA GLN A 12 27.72 -12.01 9.63
C GLN A 12 26.56 -11.59 8.72
N PHE A 13 26.77 -10.54 7.93
CA PHE A 13 25.77 -10.06 6.98
C PHE A 13 25.37 -11.13 5.94
N LEU A 14 26.34 -11.90 5.41
CA LEU A 14 26.07 -12.93 4.42
C LEU A 14 25.28 -14.10 5.03
N ARG A 15 25.61 -14.50 6.26
CA ARG A 15 24.83 -15.51 7.01
C ARG A 15 23.38 -15.09 7.19
N TRP A 16 23.15 -13.85 7.63
CA TRP A 16 21.78 -13.33 7.82
C TRP A 16 21.03 -13.16 6.50
N TYR A 17 21.73 -12.88 5.41
CA TYR A 17 21.07 -12.75 4.11
C TYR A 17 20.66 -14.13 3.57
N ASP A 18 21.51 -15.14 3.74
CA ASP A 18 21.21 -16.53 3.42
C ASP A 18 20.03 -17.07 4.26
N GLU A 19 20.09 -16.89 5.58
CA GLU A 19 19.00 -17.23 6.51
C GLU A 19 17.68 -16.54 6.13
N TRP A 20 17.75 -15.25 5.80
CA TRP A 20 16.58 -14.49 5.35
C TRP A 20 15.97 -15.07 4.06
N ALA A 21 16.79 -15.52 3.11
CA ALA A 21 16.30 -16.07 1.85
C ALA A 21 15.60 -17.41 2.06
N GLU A 22 16.20 -18.31 2.83
CA GLU A 22 15.60 -19.61 3.18
C GLU A 22 14.27 -19.44 3.91
N GLU A 23 14.22 -18.55 4.91
CA GLU A 23 12.98 -18.24 5.63
C GLU A 23 11.94 -17.55 4.74
N PHE A 24 12.37 -16.68 3.82
CA PHE A 24 11.47 -16.09 2.83
C PHE A 24 10.82 -17.16 1.95
N CYS A 25 11.59 -18.10 1.41
CA CYS A 25 11.07 -19.20 0.58
C CYS A 25 10.09 -20.07 1.37
N ARG A 26 10.44 -20.45 2.60
CA ARG A 26 9.58 -21.24 3.51
C ARG A 26 8.24 -20.56 3.75
N ILE A 27 8.26 -19.32 4.24
CA ILE A 27 7.06 -18.57 4.61
C ILE A 27 6.23 -18.20 3.37
N LYS A 28 6.86 -17.89 2.24
CA LYS A 28 6.15 -17.62 0.99
C LYS A 28 5.29 -18.80 0.58
N ASN A 29 5.82 -20.02 0.67
CA ASN A 29 5.07 -21.24 0.34
C ASN A 29 3.85 -21.41 1.25
N ILE A 30 4.03 -21.25 2.57
CA ILE A 30 2.93 -21.32 3.56
C ILE A 30 1.86 -20.28 3.27
N LYS A 31 2.24 -19.02 3.04
CA LYS A 31 1.28 -17.94 2.81
C LYS A 31 0.56 -18.09 1.47
N ILE A 32 1.22 -18.56 0.41
CA ILE A 32 0.56 -18.89 -0.86
C ILE A 32 -0.44 -20.03 -0.67
N GLY A 33 -0.10 -21.06 0.12
CA GLY A 33 -1.04 -22.12 0.51
C GLY A 33 -2.28 -21.58 1.21
N LYS A 34 -2.11 -20.71 2.23
CA LYS A 34 -3.23 -20.04 2.93
C LYS A 34 -4.11 -19.24 1.95
N VAL A 35 -3.51 -18.47 1.05
CA VAL A 35 -4.22 -17.70 0.02
C VAL A 35 -4.99 -18.61 -0.94
N LYS A 36 -4.35 -19.68 -1.44
CA LYS A 36 -4.97 -20.65 -2.34
C LYS A 36 -6.21 -21.26 -1.69
N ASN A 37 -6.10 -21.73 -0.46
CA ASN A 37 -7.21 -22.36 0.26
C ASN A 37 -8.36 -21.37 0.52
N ALA A 38 -8.04 -20.13 0.89
CA ALA A 38 -9.05 -19.10 1.11
C ALA A 38 -9.79 -18.71 -0.18
N CYS A 39 -9.10 -18.68 -1.32
CA CYS A 39 -9.63 -18.16 -2.58
C CYS A 39 -10.16 -19.22 -3.55
N ARG A 40 -9.69 -20.47 -3.46
CA ARG A 40 -10.08 -21.58 -4.35
C ARG A 40 -10.64 -22.78 -3.61
N GLY A 41 -10.36 -22.91 -2.31
CA GLY A 41 -10.68 -24.13 -1.57
C GLY A 41 -9.70 -25.26 -1.87
N GLU A 42 -9.77 -26.33 -1.08
CA GLU A 42 -8.85 -27.47 -1.20
C GLU A 42 -9.14 -28.32 -2.45
N LYS A 43 -10.42 -28.46 -2.81
CA LYS A 43 -10.91 -29.22 -3.95
C LYS A 43 -11.33 -28.32 -5.10
N HIS A 44 -10.83 -27.09 -5.15
CA HIS A 44 -11.22 -26.09 -6.15
C HIS A 44 -12.73 -25.77 -6.17
N GLU A 45 -13.39 -25.94 -5.03
CA GLU A 45 -14.83 -25.74 -4.87
C GLU A 45 -15.23 -24.26 -4.77
N LYS A 46 -14.27 -23.32 -4.72
CA LYS A 46 -14.50 -21.86 -4.72
C LYS A 46 -13.81 -21.20 -5.90
N ASP A 47 -14.31 -20.05 -6.32
CA ASP A 47 -13.61 -19.15 -7.24
C ASP A 47 -13.80 -17.71 -6.81
N CYS A 48 -12.96 -17.26 -5.87
CA CYS A 48 -13.08 -15.93 -5.28
C CYS A 48 -12.10 -14.93 -5.91
N SER A 49 -12.47 -13.66 -5.97
CA SER A 49 -11.54 -12.58 -6.28
C SER A 49 -10.85 -12.03 -5.03
N ARG A 50 -9.75 -11.31 -5.25
CA ARG A 50 -9.08 -10.52 -4.20
C ARG A 50 -9.97 -9.46 -3.57
N GLU A 51 -10.97 -8.96 -4.29
CA GLU A 51 -11.97 -8.05 -3.74
C GLU A 51 -13.00 -8.78 -2.87
N GLY A 52 -12.97 -10.11 -2.79
CA GLY A 52 -13.90 -10.89 -1.98
C GLY A 52 -15.21 -11.19 -2.67
N TYR A 53 -15.27 -11.14 -4.00
CA TYR A 53 -16.45 -11.57 -4.77
C TYR A 53 -16.35 -13.05 -5.17
N ASP A 54 -17.48 -13.74 -5.25
CA ASP A 54 -17.55 -15.08 -5.85
C ASP A 54 -17.74 -14.96 -7.37
N CYS A 55 -16.70 -15.32 -8.11
CA CYS A 55 -16.62 -15.21 -9.56
C CYS A 55 -17.65 -16.07 -10.30
N ARG A 56 -18.29 -17.04 -9.63
CA ARG A 56 -19.36 -17.88 -10.20
C ARG A 56 -20.72 -17.21 -10.13
N LYS A 57 -20.99 -16.45 -9.06
CA LYS A 57 -22.27 -15.74 -8.82
C LYS A 57 -22.33 -14.37 -9.47
N THR A 58 -21.16 -13.85 -9.83
CA THR A 58 -20.96 -12.42 -9.95
C THR A 58 -21.74 -11.67 -11.03
N ASN A 59 -22.24 -12.28 -12.10
CA ASN A 59 -22.79 -11.47 -13.20
C ASN A 59 -24.29 -11.12 -13.06
N ILE A 60 -25.00 -11.61 -12.03
CA ILE A 60 -26.42 -11.26 -11.81
C ILE A 60 -26.58 -9.97 -10.99
N LYS A 61 -25.60 -9.63 -10.12
CA LYS A 61 -25.64 -8.46 -9.21
C LYS A 61 -24.65 -7.33 -9.53
N ARG A 62 -23.80 -7.45 -10.56
CA ARG A 62 -22.70 -6.49 -10.87
C ARG A 62 -23.10 -5.14 -11.49
N ASN A 63 -24.39 -4.85 -11.57
CA ASN A 63 -24.87 -3.48 -11.82
C ASN A 63 -25.52 -2.89 -10.56
N GLU A 64 -25.48 -3.61 -9.43
CA GLU A 64 -25.88 -3.10 -8.12
C GLU A 64 -24.68 -2.36 -7.52
N ILE A 65 -24.94 -1.13 -7.09
CA ILE A 65 -23.96 -0.30 -6.42
C ILE A 65 -23.76 -0.89 -5.01
N PHE A 66 -22.50 -0.99 -4.56
CA PHE A 66 -22.12 -1.41 -3.21
C PHE A 66 -22.55 -2.84 -2.80
N VAL A 67 -22.15 -3.84 -3.58
CA VAL A 67 -22.42 -5.26 -3.31
C VAL A 67 -21.61 -5.81 -2.12
N ASP A 68 -22.25 -6.66 -1.31
CA ASP A 68 -21.61 -7.43 -0.24
C ASP A 68 -20.61 -8.47 -0.73
N LEU A 69 -19.75 -8.95 0.18
CA LEU A 69 -18.69 -9.90 -0.12
C LEU A 69 -19.15 -11.33 0.11
N ASP A 70 -19.19 -12.13 -0.95
CA ASP A 70 -19.40 -13.58 -0.86
C ASP A 70 -18.16 -14.30 -0.32
N CYS A 71 -16.97 -13.74 -0.55
CA CYS A 71 -15.67 -14.33 -0.24
C CYS A 71 -14.75 -13.42 0.61
N PRO A 72 -15.20 -12.89 1.76
CA PRO A 72 -14.39 -11.97 2.58
C PRO A 72 -13.08 -12.63 3.07
N ARG A 73 -13.05 -13.96 3.22
CA ARG A 73 -11.82 -14.69 3.60
C ARG A 73 -10.72 -14.59 2.54
N CYS A 74 -11.08 -14.62 1.26
CA CYS A 74 -10.10 -14.47 0.17
C CYS A 74 -9.53 -13.05 0.16
N GLU A 75 -10.39 -12.04 0.32
CA GLU A 75 -9.96 -10.64 0.44
C GLU A 75 -8.95 -10.47 1.59
N LYS A 76 -9.28 -10.92 2.80
CA LYS A 76 -8.40 -10.85 3.96
C LYS A 76 -7.05 -11.55 3.73
N ALA A 77 -7.08 -12.77 3.17
CA ALA A 77 -5.87 -13.53 2.88
C ALA A 77 -4.99 -12.81 1.84
N CYS A 78 -5.59 -12.24 0.80
CA CYS A 78 -4.90 -11.47 -0.22
C CYS A 78 -4.30 -10.18 0.33
N THR A 79 -5.04 -9.44 1.14
CA THR A 79 -4.56 -8.22 1.81
C THR A 79 -3.38 -8.53 2.72
N SER A 80 -3.49 -9.55 3.58
CA SER A 80 -2.40 -9.99 4.46
C SER A 80 -1.15 -10.44 3.69
N TYR A 81 -1.31 -11.21 2.62
CA TYR A 81 -0.19 -11.63 1.77
C TYR A 81 0.49 -10.42 1.11
N ASN A 82 -0.29 -9.48 0.59
CA ASN A 82 0.23 -8.29 -0.09
C ASN A 82 1.02 -7.40 0.87
N GLU A 83 0.55 -7.19 2.10
CA GLU A 83 1.28 -6.43 3.12
C GLU A 83 2.61 -7.12 3.49
N TRP A 84 2.59 -8.43 3.65
CA TRP A 84 3.79 -9.21 3.96
C TRP A 84 4.80 -9.17 2.81
N ILE A 85 4.39 -9.40 1.55
CA ILE A 85 5.31 -9.44 0.41
C ILE A 85 5.91 -8.06 0.13
N GLU A 86 5.14 -6.97 0.30
CA GLU A 86 5.64 -5.59 0.20
C GLU A 86 6.72 -5.30 1.26
N ASN A 87 6.55 -5.81 2.48
CA ASN A 87 7.55 -5.66 3.53
C ASN A 87 8.81 -6.50 3.23
N LYS A 88 8.65 -7.73 2.75
CA LYS A 88 9.79 -8.56 2.30
C LYS A 88 10.55 -7.95 1.14
N GLN A 89 9.87 -7.29 0.21
CA GLN A 89 10.52 -6.55 -0.85
C GLN A 89 11.38 -5.38 -0.31
N LYS A 90 10.92 -4.69 0.74
CA LYS A 90 11.71 -3.62 1.38
C LYS A 90 12.93 -4.17 2.11
N GLU A 91 12.79 -5.29 2.81
CA GLU A 91 13.92 -5.99 3.46
C GLU A 91 14.97 -6.42 2.44
N PHE A 92 14.55 -7.12 1.38
CA PHE A 92 15.39 -7.54 0.28
C PHE A 92 16.16 -6.38 -0.35
N ASN A 93 15.45 -5.29 -0.68
CA ASN A 93 16.09 -4.12 -1.28
C ASN A 93 17.17 -3.48 -0.38
N LYS A 94 16.97 -3.51 0.95
CA LYS A 94 17.98 -3.04 1.91
C LYS A 94 19.18 -3.97 1.95
N GLN A 95 18.95 -5.28 2.02
CA GLN A 95 20.02 -6.29 2.03
C GLN A 95 20.81 -6.26 0.72
N LYS A 96 20.14 -6.23 -0.44
CA LYS A 96 20.76 -6.05 -1.76
C LYS A 96 21.67 -4.82 -1.81
N LYS A 97 21.18 -3.65 -1.38
CA LYS A 97 22.00 -2.43 -1.35
C LYS A 97 23.20 -2.55 -0.43
N LYS A 98 23.05 -3.21 0.73
CA LYS A 98 24.15 -3.45 1.67
C LYS A 98 25.19 -4.40 1.06
N TYR A 99 24.75 -5.50 0.45
CA TYR A 99 25.62 -6.43 -0.27
C TYR A 99 26.44 -5.71 -1.35
N GLU A 100 25.79 -4.91 -2.20
CA GLU A 100 26.47 -4.13 -3.25
C GLU A 100 27.52 -3.16 -2.68
N MET A 101 27.25 -2.54 -1.52
CA MET A 101 28.20 -1.65 -0.84
C MET A 101 29.44 -2.39 -0.32
N GLU A 102 29.25 -3.55 0.31
CA GLU A 102 30.33 -4.41 0.82
C GLU A 102 31.14 -5.00 -0.33
N PHE A 103 30.45 -5.52 -1.35
CA PHE A 103 31.07 -6.15 -2.52
C PHE A 103 31.93 -5.17 -3.34
N ASN A 104 31.49 -3.91 -3.44
CA ASN A 104 32.24 -2.86 -4.14
C ASN A 104 33.28 -2.15 -3.25
N GLY A 105 33.36 -2.47 -1.95
CA GLY A 105 34.34 -1.90 -1.03
C GLY A 105 34.15 -0.40 -0.74
N THR A 106 32.91 0.11 -0.82
CA THR A 106 32.62 1.55 -0.71
C THR A 106 32.39 2.05 0.73
N GLN A 107 32.36 1.16 1.72
CA GLN A 107 32.40 1.57 3.13
C GLN A 107 33.84 1.77 3.59
N SER A 108 34.17 2.98 4.08
CA SER A 108 35.34 3.16 4.93
C SER A 108 35.07 2.43 6.25
N HIS A 109 35.64 1.23 6.40
CA HIS A 109 35.50 0.46 7.63
C HIS A 109 36.24 1.19 8.77
N GLY A 110 35.51 2.00 9.51
CA GLY A 110 35.92 2.48 10.83
C GLY A 110 35.87 1.35 11.84
N ASN A 111 36.78 0.37 11.71
CA ASN A 111 37.27 -0.53 12.77
C ASN A 111 38.31 -1.49 12.13
N LEU A 112 39.55 -1.42 12.62
CA LEU A 112 40.76 -1.89 11.91
C LEU A 112 40.98 -3.42 11.87
N VAL A 113 40.13 -4.24 12.50
CA VAL A 113 40.36 -5.71 12.62
C VAL A 113 39.32 -6.54 11.85
N ASN A 114 38.02 -6.28 11.99
CA ASN A 114 36.99 -7.02 11.21
C ASN A 114 36.96 -6.61 9.74
N GLY A 115 37.38 -5.37 9.43
CA GLY A 115 37.39 -4.86 8.06
C GLY A 115 38.44 -5.52 7.15
N SER A 116 39.47 -6.17 7.70
CA SER A 116 40.44 -6.93 6.89
C SER A 116 39.97 -8.35 6.60
N TYR A 117 39.31 -8.98 7.58
CA TYR A 117 38.73 -10.32 7.48
C TYR A 117 37.59 -10.37 6.46
N ASP A 118 36.57 -9.53 6.65
CA ASP A 118 35.40 -9.49 5.76
C ASP A 118 35.84 -9.15 4.33
N LYS A 119 36.78 -8.21 4.18
CA LYS A 119 37.34 -7.84 2.88
C LYS A 119 38.03 -9.02 2.18
N ARG A 120 38.77 -9.86 2.92
CA ARG A 120 39.38 -11.07 2.35
C ARG A 120 38.29 -12.03 1.84
N PHE A 121 37.26 -12.27 2.64
CA PHE A 121 36.15 -13.15 2.26
C PHE A 121 35.43 -12.63 1.00
N TYR A 122 35.08 -11.34 0.94
CA TYR A 122 34.44 -10.75 -0.24
C TYR A 122 35.32 -10.78 -1.49
N ASN A 123 36.65 -10.62 -1.34
CA ASN A 123 37.59 -10.77 -2.45
C ASN A 123 37.64 -12.21 -2.97
N GLU A 124 37.66 -13.20 -2.07
CA GLU A 124 37.57 -14.61 -2.43
C GLU A 124 36.23 -14.90 -3.12
N LEU A 125 35.11 -14.44 -2.56
CA LEU A 125 33.78 -14.56 -3.14
C LEU A 125 33.70 -13.99 -4.57
N LYS A 126 34.33 -12.83 -4.81
CA LYS A 126 34.39 -12.17 -6.13
C LYS A 126 35.20 -12.97 -7.15
N ASN A 127 36.26 -13.64 -6.71
CA ASN A 127 37.07 -14.47 -7.59
C ASN A 127 36.38 -15.78 -7.97
N THR A 128 35.62 -16.37 -7.04
CA THR A 128 34.93 -17.65 -7.22
C THR A 128 33.61 -17.51 -7.99
N ASN A 129 32.83 -16.46 -7.74
CA ASN A 129 31.50 -16.27 -8.34
C ASN A 129 31.50 -15.36 -9.58
N LYS A 130 32.44 -15.56 -10.51
CA LYS A 130 32.47 -14.79 -11.77
C LYS A 130 31.32 -15.11 -12.72
N HIS A 131 30.73 -16.30 -12.58
CA HIS A 131 29.73 -16.84 -13.51
C HIS A 131 28.29 -16.85 -12.94
N ASP A 132 28.14 -17.09 -11.64
CA ASP A 132 26.84 -17.08 -10.95
C ASP A 132 26.67 -15.77 -10.17
N SER A 133 25.50 -15.14 -10.26
CA SER A 133 25.18 -14.05 -9.37
C SER A 133 25.01 -14.58 -7.94
N PHE A 134 25.55 -13.89 -6.92
CA PHE A 134 25.38 -14.26 -5.49
C PHE A 134 23.93 -14.59 -5.11
N PHE A 135 23.04 -13.93 -5.81
CA PHE A 135 21.61 -14.05 -5.80
C PHE A 135 21.04 -15.40 -6.29
N GLU A 136 21.64 -16.01 -7.31
CA GLU A 136 21.29 -17.38 -7.71
C GLU A 136 21.69 -18.39 -6.63
N LEU A 137 22.75 -18.11 -5.84
CA LEU A 137 23.13 -18.97 -4.73
C LEU A 137 22.06 -19.00 -3.63
N LEU A 138 21.33 -17.90 -3.42
CA LEU A 138 20.20 -17.89 -2.47
C LEU A 138 19.09 -18.88 -2.87
N ASN A 139 18.93 -19.19 -4.16
CA ASN A 139 17.99 -20.22 -4.61
C ASN A 139 18.52 -21.66 -4.48
N LYS A 140 19.83 -21.83 -4.28
CA LYS A 140 20.47 -23.14 -4.04
C LYS A 140 20.43 -23.54 -2.56
N GLY A 141 19.83 -22.70 -1.70
CA GLY A 141 19.53 -23.06 -0.32
C GLY A 141 18.58 -24.25 -0.24
N LYS A 142 18.69 -25.07 0.82
CA LYS A 142 17.97 -26.35 0.95
C LYS A 142 16.46 -26.17 0.82
N ILE A 143 15.90 -25.10 1.36
CA ILE A 143 14.46 -24.81 1.29
C ILE A 143 14.14 -24.20 -0.07
N CYS A 144 14.84 -23.14 -0.46
CA CYS A 144 14.58 -22.41 -1.70
C CYS A 144 14.74 -23.25 -2.97
N GLU A 145 15.60 -24.27 -2.95
CA GLU A 145 15.77 -25.18 -4.09
C GLU A 145 14.54 -26.06 -4.30
N ASN A 146 13.90 -26.47 -3.20
CA ASN A 146 12.79 -27.42 -3.17
C ASN A 146 11.40 -26.77 -3.23
N VAL A 147 11.30 -25.44 -3.37
CA VAL A 147 10.02 -24.78 -3.61
C VAL A 147 9.60 -24.86 -5.07
N HIS A 148 8.29 -24.79 -5.32
CA HIS A 148 7.73 -24.69 -6.66
C HIS A 148 8.40 -23.53 -7.44
N GLU A 149 8.71 -23.73 -8.72
CA GLU A 149 9.49 -22.78 -9.55
C GLU A 149 8.97 -21.33 -9.50
N LYS A 150 7.65 -21.15 -9.45
CA LYS A 150 7.00 -19.82 -9.30
C LYS A 150 7.32 -19.09 -7.98
N ASN A 151 7.75 -19.82 -6.95
CA ASN A 151 8.03 -19.30 -5.61
C ASN A 151 9.49 -18.94 -5.40
N LYS A 152 10.40 -19.42 -6.27
CA LYS A 152 11.84 -19.10 -6.23
C LYS A 152 12.10 -17.60 -6.40
N ILE A 153 13.27 -17.16 -5.95
CA ILE A 153 13.71 -15.77 -6.03
C ILE A 153 14.32 -15.52 -7.42
N ASP A 154 13.55 -14.94 -8.33
CA ASP A 154 14.06 -14.52 -9.62
C ASP A 154 14.69 -13.12 -9.50
N HIS A 155 16.01 -13.04 -9.64
CA HIS A 155 16.77 -11.80 -9.54
C HIS A 155 16.79 -10.98 -10.81
N ASN A 156 16.59 -11.63 -11.96
CA ASN A 156 16.41 -10.96 -13.23
C ASN A 156 15.00 -10.33 -13.30
N TYR A 157 14.03 -10.93 -12.60
CA TYR A 157 12.65 -10.47 -12.53
C TYR A 157 12.13 -10.31 -11.09
N LEU A 158 12.74 -9.41 -10.31
CA LEU A 158 12.33 -9.11 -8.93
C LEU A 158 10.84 -8.72 -8.81
N GLU A 159 10.28 -8.08 -9.84
CA GLU A 159 8.85 -7.74 -9.88
C GLU A 159 7.95 -8.98 -9.79
N LYS A 160 8.37 -10.11 -10.38
CA LYS A 160 7.66 -11.38 -10.32
C LYS A 160 7.81 -12.02 -8.93
N THR A 161 9.03 -12.00 -8.37
CA THR A 161 9.32 -12.58 -7.05
C THR A 161 8.48 -11.97 -5.94
N PHE A 162 8.34 -10.64 -5.95
CA PHE A 162 7.57 -9.87 -4.98
C PHE A 162 6.19 -9.47 -5.50
N SER A 163 5.67 -10.22 -6.49
CA SER A 163 4.33 -9.99 -7.02
C SER A 163 3.25 -10.51 -6.07
N ARG A 164 2.03 -10.03 -6.31
CA ARG A 164 0.82 -10.57 -5.67
C ARG A 164 0.61 -12.01 -6.10
N SER A 165 -0.05 -12.78 -5.25
CA SER A 165 -0.42 -14.16 -5.56
C SER A 165 -1.31 -14.24 -6.80
N GLU A 166 -1.12 -15.27 -7.64
CA GLU A 166 -1.95 -15.50 -8.83
C GLU A 166 -3.42 -15.81 -8.49
N TYR A 167 -3.69 -16.25 -7.26
CA TYR A 167 -5.03 -16.47 -6.72
C TYR A 167 -5.71 -15.16 -6.27
N CYS A 168 -4.94 -14.07 -6.14
CA CYS A 168 -5.41 -12.74 -5.77
C CYS A 168 -5.65 -11.84 -6.99
N LYS A 169 -6.28 -12.39 -8.03
CA LYS A 169 -6.75 -11.62 -9.19
C LYS A 169 -8.19 -11.18 -8.96
N SER A 170 -8.61 -10.14 -9.68
CA SER A 170 -10.04 -9.86 -9.83
C SER A 170 -10.72 -11.02 -10.51
N CYS A 171 -12.04 -11.09 -10.38
CA CYS A 171 -12.79 -12.02 -11.18
C CYS A 171 -12.59 -11.73 -12.67
N PRO A 172 -12.42 -12.76 -13.51
CA PRO A 172 -12.28 -12.59 -14.94
C PRO A 172 -13.46 -11.81 -15.51
N ILE A 173 -13.15 -10.87 -16.41
CA ILE A 173 -14.15 -10.27 -17.28
C ILE A 173 -14.34 -11.25 -18.46
N LEU A 174 -15.57 -11.73 -18.67
CA LEU A 174 -15.88 -12.68 -19.75
C LEU A 174 -15.37 -12.14 -21.09
N GLY A 175 -14.61 -12.94 -21.83
CA GLY A 175 -14.06 -12.60 -23.14
C GLY A 175 -12.85 -11.65 -23.15
N ALA A 176 -12.40 -11.16 -21.99
CA ALA A 176 -11.16 -10.38 -21.89
C ALA A 176 -9.96 -11.32 -21.71
N GLU A 177 -9.24 -11.58 -22.80
CA GLU A 177 -7.96 -12.30 -22.74
C GLU A 177 -6.80 -11.33 -22.64
N CYS A 178 -5.90 -11.59 -21.69
CA CYS A 178 -4.63 -10.89 -21.53
C CYS A 178 -3.49 -11.91 -21.56
N LYS A 179 -2.68 -11.90 -22.62
CA LYS A 179 -1.45 -12.71 -22.73
C LYS A 179 -0.25 -11.78 -22.76
N ASN A 180 0.71 -12.01 -21.87
CA ASN A 180 1.94 -11.20 -21.79
C ASN A 180 1.65 -9.70 -21.82
N GLY A 181 0.76 -9.19 -20.96
CA GLY A 181 0.43 -7.75 -20.84
C GLY A 181 -0.26 -7.10 -22.06
N GLN A 182 -0.40 -7.81 -23.17
CA GLN A 182 -1.25 -7.43 -24.27
C GLN A 182 -2.62 -8.06 -24.04
N CYS A 183 -3.64 -7.23 -24.07
CA CYS A 183 -5.00 -7.68 -23.91
C CYS A 183 -5.80 -7.29 -25.13
N ASN A 184 -6.82 -8.08 -25.42
CA ASN A 184 -7.77 -7.81 -26.49
C ASN A 184 -8.38 -6.42 -26.31
N SER A 185 -8.71 -5.74 -27.42
CA SER A 185 -9.39 -4.45 -27.35
C SER A 185 -10.77 -4.63 -26.71
N PHE A 186 -11.29 -3.55 -26.12
CA PHE A 186 -12.68 -3.53 -25.67
C PHE A 186 -13.66 -4.03 -26.71
N ASN A 187 -13.42 -3.77 -28.00
CA ASN A 187 -14.31 -4.18 -29.08
C ASN A 187 -14.27 -5.69 -29.32
N ASP A 188 -13.13 -6.34 -29.04
CA ASP A 188 -12.89 -7.75 -29.34
C ASP A 188 -13.38 -8.69 -28.23
N ILE A 189 -13.78 -8.17 -27.08
CA ILE A 189 -14.40 -8.97 -26.00
C ILE A 189 -15.67 -9.64 -26.55
N THR A 190 -15.70 -10.97 -26.61
CA THR A 190 -16.88 -11.72 -27.02
C THR A 190 -17.73 -12.05 -25.78
N CYS A 191 -19.00 -11.65 -25.82
CA CYS A 191 -19.94 -11.98 -24.75
C CYS A 191 -20.52 -13.37 -25.02
N THR A 192 -19.95 -14.41 -24.40
CA THR A 192 -20.54 -15.75 -24.46
C THR A 192 -21.87 -15.74 -23.71
N TYR A 193 -22.95 -16.12 -24.41
CA TYR A 193 -24.27 -16.23 -23.79
C TYR A 193 -24.26 -17.39 -22.79
N VAL A 194 -24.56 -17.09 -21.53
CA VAL A 194 -24.73 -18.11 -20.50
C VAL A 194 -26.23 -18.23 -20.19
N LYS A 195 -26.75 -19.45 -20.15
CA LYS A 195 -28.18 -19.74 -19.92
C LYS A 195 -28.57 -19.34 -18.49
N GLY A 196 -29.70 -18.66 -18.30
CA GLY A 196 -30.18 -18.17 -16.98
C GLY A 196 -29.88 -16.71 -16.67
N PHE A 197 -29.26 -15.99 -17.62
CA PHE A 197 -29.02 -14.56 -17.54
C PHE A 197 -30.28 -13.78 -17.93
N PRO A 198 -30.79 -12.85 -17.09
CA PRO A 198 -31.82 -11.95 -17.55
C PRO A 198 -31.23 -11.09 -18.68
N ASN A 199 -31.88 -11.11 -19.84
CA ASN A 199 -31.69 -10.07 -20.84
C ASN A 199 -32.18 -8.76 -20.22
N ARG A 200 -31.34 -8.08 -19.42
CA ARG A 200 -31.65 -6.72 -18.99
C ARG A 200 -31.47 -5.83 -20.21
N ILE A 201 -32.63 -5.61 -20.84
CA ILE A 201 -33.07 -4.47 -21.64
C ILE A 201 -31.94 -3.46 -21.83
N THR A 202 -31.43 -3.43 -23.05
CA THR A 202 -30.60 -2.40 -23.67
C THR A 202 -30.60 -1.08 -22.91
N ASP A 203 -29.52 -0.80 -22.18
CA ASP A 203 -29.24 0.57 -21.76
C ASP A 203 -29.06 1.41 -23.02
N LYS A 204 -29.98 2.36 -23.21
CA LYS A 204 -30.06 3.21 -24.41
C LYS A 204 -28.90 4.20 -24.55
N ASN A 205 -27.98 4.27 -23.59
CA ASN A 205 -26.79 5.13 -23.65
C ASN A 205 -25.52 4.30 -23.43
N ASN A 206 -25.02 3.75 -24.53
CA ASN A 206 -23.80 2.95 -24.65
C ASN A 206 -22.50 3.79 -24.58
N ASP A 207 -22.59 4.99 -24.00
CA ASP A 207 -21.53 5.99 -24.04
C ASP A 207 -20.39 5.59 -23.12
N ALA A 208 -19.21 5.48 -23.71
CA ALA A 208 -17.97 5.36 -22.96
C ALA A 208 -17.79 6.61 -22.10
N PHE A 209 -17.33 6.42 -20.86
CA PHE A 209 -17.02 7.51 -19.95
C PHE A 209 -15.65 7.30 -19.31
N VAL A 210 -15.00 8.41 -18.97
CA VAL A 210 -13.65 8.39 -18.41
C VAL A 210 -13.70 8.70 -16.91
N ILE A 211 -13.02 7.88 -16.13
CA ILE A 211 -12.72 8.11 -14.72
C ILE A 211 -11.20 8.21 -14.57
N ASP A 212 -10.72 9.41 -14.31
CA ASP A 212 -9.35 9.62 -13.91
C ASP A 212 -9.23 9.39 -12.40
N ILE A 213 -8.21 8.65 -11.96
CA ILE A 213 -7.91 8.45 -10.54
C ILE A 213 -6.45 8.77 -10.21
N LEU A 214 -6.23 9.41 -9.08
CA LEU A 214 -4.91 9.74 -8.56
C LEU A 214 -4.46 8.72 -7.50
N LEU A 215 -3.38 8.01 -7.76
CA LEU A 215 -2.78 7.04 -6.84
C LEU A 215 -1.53 7.60 -6.19
N ASN A 216 -1.46 7.59 -4.85
CA ASN A 216 -0.29 8.05 -4.10
C ASN A 216 0.73 6.95 -3.78
N ASP A 217 0.33 5.68 -3.84
CA ASP A 217 1.17 4.53 -3.49
C ASP A 217 1.65 3.79 -4.76
N ASN A 218 2.33 4.52 -5.63
CA ASN A 218 2.85 3.97 -6.87
C ASN A 218 4.16 3.20 -6.64
N LYS A 219 4.26 2.00 -7.21
CA LYS A 219 5.52 1.21 -7.23
C LYS A 219 6.65 1.99 -7.89
N ILE A 220 6.33 2.84 -8.88
CA ILE A 220 7.29 3.80 -9.42
C ILE A 220 7.41 5.02 -8.50
N LYS A 221 8.64 5.28 -8.05
CA LYS A 221 9.00 6.44 -7.22
C LYS A 221 9.18 7.73 -8.05
N LYS A 222 8.23 8.03 -8.94
CA LYS A 222 8.28 9.21 -9.80
C LYS A 222 6.88 9.79 -10.02
N LEU A 223 6.79 11.10 -9.84
CA LEU A 223 5.60 11.90 -10.13
C LEU A 223 5.28 11.87 -11.62
N SER A 224 4.02 11.58 -11.97
CA SER A 224 3.54 11.65 -13.35
C SER A 224 3.85 13.03 -13.97
N PRO A 225 4.31 13.10 -15.24
CA PRO A 225 4.69 14.36 -15.88
C PRO A 225 3.60 15.45 -15.79
N GLU A 226 2.34 15.08 -16.00
CA GLU A 226 1.16 15.96 -15.95
C GLU A 226 0.93 16.58 -14.56
N LEU A 227 1.45 15.97 -13.50
CA LEU A 227 1.27 16.41 -12.11
C LEU A 227 2.44 17.25 -11.59
N LYS A 228 3.53 17.35 -12.36
CA LYS A 228 4.73 18.09 -11.95
C LYS A 228 4.42 19.55 -11.63
N GLY A 229 3.59 20.22 -12.43
CA GLY A 229 3.20 21.61 -12.15
C GLY A 229 2.57 21.80 -10.76
N ASP A 230 1.60 20.95 -10.41
CA ASP A 230 0.82 21.10 -9.18
C ASP A 230 1.56 20.57 -7.93
N PHE A 231 2.37 19.50 -8.09
CA PHE A 231 2.90 18.70 -6.98
C PHE A 231 4.43 18.58 -6.90
N ASN A 232 5.22 19.31 -7.72
CA ASN A 232 6.69 19.21 -7.69
C ASN A 232 7.30 19.39 -6.30
N ASP A 233 6.81 20.38 -5.54
CA ASP A 233 7.31 20.71 -4.21
C ASP A 233 6.61 19.91 -3.09
N CYS A 234 5.80 18.92 -3.45
CA CYS A 234 4.99 18.15 -2.51
C CYS A 234 5.66 16.84 -2.14
N ASP A 235 6.50 16.86 -1.11
CA ASP A 235 7.15 15.67 -0.54
C ASP A 235 6.18 14.53 -0.22
N LEU A 236 4.96 14.88 0.21
CA LEU A 236 3.88 13.95 0.52
C LEU A 236 3.41 13.14 -0.70
N PHE A 237 3.62 13.67 -1.89
CA PHE A 237 2.97 13.29 -3.14
C PHE A 237 3.98 13.05 -4.27
N LYS A 238 5.26 12.85 -3.93
CA LYS A 238 6.36 12.59 -4.89
C LYS A 238 6.15 11.36 -5.78
N THR A 239 5.28 10.46 -5.36
CA THR A 239 4.95 9.20 -6.05
C THR A 239 3.54 9.20 -6.65
N LEU A 240 2.88 10.37 -6.72
CA LEU A 240 1.56 10.46 -7.31
C LEU A 240 1.58 10.05 -8.80
N ARG A 241 0.62 9.22 -9.16
CA ARG A 241 0.36 8.83 -10.54
C ARG A 241 -1.10 8.96 -10.89
N LYS A 242 -1.36 9.50 -12.07
CA LYS A 242 -2.69 9.53 -12.68
C LYS A 242 -2.92 8.24 -13.47
N GLN A 243 -4.04 7.58 -13.23
CA GLN A 243 -4.56 6.48 -14.04
C GLN A 243 -5.79 6.97 -14.79
N ASN A 244 -5.85 6.68 -16.09
CA ASN A 244 -6.96 7.03 -16.98
C ASN A 244 -7.77 5.77 -17.29
N TRP A 245 -8.94 5.65 -16.67
CA TRP A 245 -9.85 4.53 -16.88
C TRP A 245 -10.95 4.91 -17.86
N ASN A 246 -11.00 4.22 -18.99
CA ASN A 246 -12.11 4.32 -19.92
C ASN A 246 -13.10 3.18 -19.63
N CYS A 247 -14.33 3.52 -19.25
CA CYS A 247 -15.36 2.57 -18.87
C CYS A 247 -16.46 2.52 -19.92
N LYS A 248 -16.89 1.31 -20.28
CA LYS A 248 -17.96 1.06 -21.25
C LYS A 248 -18.85 -0.08 -20.75
N TYR A 249 -20.14 0.01 -21.06
CA TYR A 249 -21.06 -1.10 -20.84
C TYR A 249 -20.79 -2.20 -21.87
N LYS A 250 -20.45 -3.40 -21.41
CA LYS A 250 -20.18 -4.56 -22.25
C LYS A 250 -20.47 -5.87 -21.51
N CYS A 251 -21.11 -6.82 -22.19
CA CYS A 251 -21.50 -8.12 -21.63
C CYS A 251 -22.33 -8.01 -20.34
N ASN A 252 -23.29 -7.07 -20.32
CA ASN A 252 -24.14 -6.75 -19.17
C ASN A 252 -23.38 -6.23 -17.93
N LEU A 253 -22.16 -5.74 -18.11
CA LEU A 253 -21.29 -5.22 -17.07
C LEU A 253 -20.70 -3.88 -17.49
N HIS A 254 -20.46 -2.99 -16.54
CA HIS A 254 -19.56 -1.87 -16.77
C HIS A 254 -18.12 -2.32 -16.58
N VAL A 255 -17.39 -2.38 -17.68
CA VAL A 255 -15.98 -2.78 -17.72
C VAL A 255 -15.15 -1.52 -17.95
N CYS A 256 -14.09 -1.36 -17.18
CA CYS A 256 -13.14 -0.26 -17.24
C CYS A 256 -11.78 -0.75 -17.69
N GLU A 257 -11.19 -0.08 -18.69
CA GLU A 257 -9.84 -0.31 -19.19
C GLU A 257 -8.91 0.81 -18.75
N LEU A 258 -7.76 0.44 -18.20
CA LEU A 258 -6.68 1.37 -17.93
C LEU A 258 -5.93 1.68 -19.22
N LYS A 259 -6.09 2.89 -19.75
CA LYS A 259 -5.46 3.31 -21.03
C LYS A 259 -3.95 3.46 -20.91
N ASN A 260 -3.48 4.00 -19.80
CA ASN A 260 -2.06 4.19 -19.53
C ASN A 260 -1.48 3.06 -18.66
N PHE A 261 -1.84 1.80 -18.98
CA PHE A 261 -1.38 0.59 -18.29
C PHE A 261 0.13 0.39 -18.43
N TYR A 262 0.79 0.06 -17.34
CA TYR A 262 2.21 -0.25 -17.30
C TYR A 262 2.45 -1.56 -16.55
N ARG A 263 3.03 -2.54 -17.26
CA ARG A 263 3.36 -3.86 -16.72
C ARG A 263 4.34 -3.74 -15.55
N GLY A 264 4.11 -4.51 -14.49
CA GLY A 264 4.95 -4.49 -13.28
C GLY A 264 4.47 -3.48 -12.23
N ILE A 265 3.86 -2.38 -12.68
CA ILE A 265 3.21 -1.40 -11.81
C ILE A 265 1.76 -1.77 -11.58
N ASP A 266 0.98 -1.77 -12.65
CA ASP A 266 -0.46 -1.97 -12.61
C ASP A 266 -0.78 -3.45 -12.51
N ASP A 267 -1.76 -3.76 -11.67
CA ASP A 267 -2.15 -5.14 -11.46
C ASP A 267 -2.89 -5.69 -12.68
N GLU A 268 -3.85 -4.92 -13.19
CA GLU A 268 -4.83 -5.38 -14.18
C GLU A 268 -5.20 -4.25 -15.13
N ARG A 269 -5.30 -4.59 -16.41
CA ARG A 269 -5.74 -3.65 -17.46
C ARG A 269 -7.25 -3.48 -17.49
N PHE A 270 -8.01 -4.53 -17.21
CA PHE A 270 -9.46 -4.52 -17.19
C PHE A 270 -10.00 -4.87 -15.81
N VAL A 271 -11.00 -4.13 -15.35
CA VAL A 271 -11.75 -4.40 -14.12
C VAL A 271 -13.21 -4.05 -14.30
N SER A 272 -14.11 -4.54 -13.45
CA SER A 272 -15.46 -3.97 -13.38
C SER A 272 -15.43 -2.60 -12.70
N ILE A 273 -16.41 -1.76 -13.00
CA ILE A 273 -16.56 -0.46 -12.34
C ILE A 273 -16.69 -0.59 -10.81
N ASP A 274 -17.36 -1.62 -10.29
CA ASP A 274 -17.50 -1.82 -8.85
C ASP A 274 -16.14 -2.12 -8.21
N VAL A 275 -15.30 -2.90 -8.89
CA VAL A 275 -13.92 -3.14 -8.47
C VAL A 275 -13.12 -1.84 -8.50
N LEU A 276 -13.30 -1.01 -9.53
CA LEU A 276 -12.64 0.29 -9.64
C LEU A 276 -13.03 1.24 -8.48
N ILE A 277 -14.33 1.37 -8.19
CA ILE A 277 -14.85 2.22 -7.10
C ILE A 277 -14.38 1.69 -5.74
N LYS A 278 -14.44 0.37 -5.54
CA LYS A 278 -13.96 -0.27 -4.31
C LYS A 278 -12.47 0.02 -4.06
N ARG A 279 -11.63 -0.13 -5.08
CA ARG A 279 -10.20 0.22 -4.99
C ARG A 279 -10.01 1.71 -4.75
N TRP A 280 -10.78 2.55 -5.43
CA TRP A 280 -10.73 3.99 -5.21
C TRP A 280 -11.02 4.36 -3.76
N LEU A 281 -12.04 3.78 -3.14
CA LEU A 281 -12.37 3.97 -1.73
C LEU A 281 -11.23 3.52 -0.79
N GLN A 282 -10.65 2.34 -1.05
CA GLN A 282 -9.48 1.87 -0.30
C GLN A 282 -8.30 2.85 -0.40
N TYR A 283 -7.96 3.29 -1.62
CA TYR A 283 -6.86 4.23 -1.83
C TYR A 283 -7.14 5.60 -1.21
N PHE A 284 -8.37 6.09 -1.35
CA PHE A 284 -8.81 7.33 -0.75
C PHE A 284 -8.64 7.30 0.76
N LEU A 285 -9.16 6.28 1.46
CA LEU A 285 -9.07 6.20 2.91
C LEU A 285 -7.62 5.97 3.38
N LYS A 286 -6.84 5.16 2.66
CA LYS A 286 -5.41 4.96 2.94
C LYS A 286 -4.66 6.29 2.87
N ASP A 287 -4.89 7.07 1.82
CA ASP A 287 -4.26 8.37 1.62
C ASP A 287 -4.75 9.38 2.64
N TYR A 288 -6.05 9.42 2.92
CA TYR A 288 -6.64 10.25 3.95
C TYR A 288 -5.98 10.03 5.30
N ASN A 289 -5.81 8.77 5.72
CA ASN A 289 -5.18 8.42 7.00
C ASN A 289 -3.72 8.85 7.04
N LYS A 290 -2.96 8.61 5.97
CA LYS A 290 -1.56 9.08 5.85
C LYS A 290 -1.46 10.61 5.93
N ILE A 291 -2.39 11.32 5.30
CA ILE A 291 -2.44 12.79 5.32
C ILE A 291 -2.79 13.27 6.73
N LYS A 292 -3.85 12.74 7.34
CA LYS A 292 -4.29 13.07 8.71
C LYS A 292 -3.15 12.91 9.71
N GLU A 293 -2.43 11.79 9.68
CA GLU A 293 -1.28 11.55 10.55
C GLU A 293 -0.17 12.60 10.35
N LYS A 294 0.16 12.93 9.09
CA LYS A 294 1.19 13.91 8.78
C LYS A 294 0.78 15.35 9.11
N LEU A 295 -0.50 15.69 8.99
CA LEU A 295 -1.03 16.99 9.38
C LEU A 295 -1.02 17.16 10.90
N ASN A 296 -1.37 16.12 11.67
CA ASN A 296 -1.32 16.17 13.13
C ASN A 296 0.09 16.54 13.62
N ARG A 297 1.16 16.13 12.93
CA ARG A 297 2.55 16.54 13.25
C ARG A 297 2.83 18.03 13.03
N CYS A 298 2.09 18.70 12.14
CA CYS A 298 2.17 20.15 11.95
C CYS A 298 1.29 20.91 12.95
N MET A 299 0.21 20.30 13.44
CA MET A 299 -0.75 20.93 14.36
C MET A 299 -0.41 20.74 15.86
N ASN A 300 0.33 19.67 16.22
CA ASN A 300 0.63 19.35 17.62
C ASN A 300 1.74 20.26 18.20
N ASN A 301 1.34 21.18 19.06
CA ASN A 301 2.18 22.19 19.72
C ASN A 301 2.73 21.77 21.10
N GLU A 302 2.89 20.46 21.38
CA GLU A 302 3.31 19.99 22.71
C GLU A 302 4.69 20.51 23.15
N LYS A 303 5.53 20.94 22.21
CA LYS A 303 6.62 21.87 22.51
C LYS A 303 6.14 23.27 22.09
N LYS A 304 5.89 24.14 23.09
CA LYS A 304 5.59 25.59 22.97
C LYS A 304 6.74 26.37 22.31
N GLN A 305 7.18 25.95 21.14
CA GLN A 305 8.06 26.69 20.27
C GLN A 305 7.34 26.67 18.93
N LEU A 306 6.66 27.78 18.63
CA LEU A 306 6.10 28.10 17.32
C LEU A 306 7.23 28.14 16.29
N LEU A 307 7.77 26.98 15.95
CA LEU A 307 8.61 26.78 14.79
C LEU A 307 7.64 26.75 13.61
N CYS A 308 7.42 27.91 12.99
CA CYS A 308 6.86 27.97 11.65
C CYS A 308 7.78 27.18 10.72
N ILE A 309 7.49 25.89 10.54
CA ILE A 309 8.21 25.06 9.59
C ILE A 309 7.64 25.47 8.23
N LYS A 310 8.43 26.14 7.38
CA LYS A 310 8.05 26.42 5.98
C LYS A 310 7.53 25.15 5.28
N ASP A 311 8.05 23.99 5.68
CA ASP A 311 7.61 22.68 5.20
C ASP A 311 6.18 22.34 5.60
N CYS A 312 5.66 22.79 6.76
CA CYS A 312 4.27 22.57 7.16
C CYS A 312 3.29 23.38 6.33
N TYR A 313 3.60 24.66 6.04
CA TYR A 313 2.78 25.44 5.09
C TYR A 313 2.73 24.76 3.72
N LYS A 314 3.88 24.35 3.17
CA LYS A 314 3.97 23.63 1.90
C LYS A 314 3.17 22.32 1.93
N LYS A 315 3.29 21.52 3.00
CA LYS A 315 2.49 20.29 3.17
C LYS A 315 0.99 20.59 3.12
N CYS A 316 0.53 21.64 3.80
CA CYS A 316 -0.88 22.01 3.83
C CYS A 316 -1.39 22.52 2.48
N ASP A 317 -0.57 23.29 1.75
CA ASP A 317 -0.87 23.67 0.35
C ASP A 317 -1.02 22.45 -0.57
N CYS A 318 -0.08 21.50 -0.47
CA CYS A 318 -0.12 20.26 -1.22
C CYS A 318 -1.37 19.41 -0.93
N VAL A 319 -1.78 19.34 0.34
CA VAL A 319 -2.99 18.61 0.73
C VAL A 319 -4.24 19.29 0.19
N GLU A 320 -4.30 20.63 0.16
CA GLU A 320 -5.42 21.35 -0.45
C GLU A 320 -5.58 20.99 -1.94
N LYS A 321 -4.48 20.96 -2.69
CA LYS A 321 -4.49 20.53 -4.09
C LYS A 321 -5.00 19.10 -4.24
N TRP A 322 -4.56 18.19 -3.36
CA TRP A 322 -5.05 16.81 -3.34
C TRP A 322 -6.55 16.72 -3.05
N ILE A 323 -7.06 17.50 -2.08
CA ILE A 323 -8.50 17.59 -1.76
C ILE A 323 -9.29 17.99 -3.00
N THR A 324 -8.83 19.01 -3.73
CA THR A 324 -9.50 19.49 -4.95
C THR A 324 -9.55 18.41 -6.02
N LYS A 325 -8.43 17.70 -6.27
CA LYS A 325 -8.42 16.59 -7.23
C LYS A 325 -9.37 15.47 -6.80
N LYS A 326 -9.34 15.05 -5.52
CA LYS A 326 -10.23 13.98 -5.00
C LYS A 326 -11.71 14.33 -5.00
N ARG A 327 -12.05 15.59 -4.77
CA ARG A 327 -13.43 16.07 -4.92
C ARG A 327 -13.91 15.91 -6.36
N GLY A 328 -13.07 16.27 -7.33
CA GLY A 328 -13.36 16.09 -8.76
C GLY A 328 -13.53 14.62 -9.15
N GLU A 329 -12.64 13.74 -8.68
CA GLU A 329 -12.74 12.29 -8.91
C GLU A 329 -14.06 11.72 -8.38
N TRP A 330 -14.40 12.04 -7.12
CA TRP A 330 -15.62 11.55 -6.48
C TRP A 330 -16.89 12.09 -7.14
N GLN A 331 -16.89 13.35 -7.54
CA GLN A 331 -18.02 13.94 -8.28
C GLN A 331 -18.23 13.22 -9.63
N ASN A 332 -17.14 12.95 -10.36
CA ASN A 332 -17.23 12.23 -11.63
C ASN A 332 -17.76 10.80 -11.44
N ILE A 333 -17.31 10.08 -10.41
CA ILE A 333 -17.84 8.74 -10.07
C ILE A 333 -19.36 8.81 -9.78
N LYS A 334 -19.79 9.79 -8.96
CA LYS A 334 -21.20 9.98 -8.63
C LYS A 334 -22.05 10.27 -9.86
N GLU A 335 -21.62 11.16 -10.73
CA GLU A 335 -22.39 11.62 -11.90
C GLU A 335 -22.43 10.60 -13.03
N ARG A 336 -21.31 9.93 -13.30
CA ARG A 336 -21.19 9.02 -14.46
C ARG A 336 -21.71 7.62 -14.18
N TYR A 337 -21.64 7.16 -12.92
CA TYR A 337 -22.06 5.81 -12.56
C TYR A 337 -23.19 5.82 -11.53
N LEU A 338 -22.92 6.31 -10.31
CA LEU A 338 -23.83 6.07 -9.18
C LEU A 338 -25.24 6.66 -9.38
N LYS A 339 -25.36 7.86 -9.97
CA LYS A 339 -26.67 8.47 -10.26
C LYS A 339 -27.44 7.79 -11.39
N ARG A 340 -26.76 7.13 -12.34
CA ARG A 340 -27.39 6.53 -13.52
C ARG A 340 -28.10 5.21 -13.22
N TYR A 341 -27.61 4.45 -12.25
CA TYR A 341 -28.10 3.10 -11.93
C TYR A 341 -29.03 3.04 -10.72
N ARG A 342 -29.60 4.19 -10.34
CA ARG A 342 -30.57 4.29 -9.26
C ARG A 342 -31.99 4.07 -9.76
N VAL A 343 -32.59 2.97 -9.33
CA VAL A 343 -33.98 2.62 -9.67
C VAL A 343 -34.97 3.07 -8.59
N LYS A 344 -34.55 3.36 -7.34
CA LYS A 344 -35.45 3.78 -6.23
C LYS A 344 -34.76 4.76 -5.26
N ASN A 345 -35.58 5.51 -4.52
CA ASN A 345 -35.30 6.67 -3.65
C ASN A 345 -34.37 6.46 -2.43
N GLU A 346 -33.35 5.60 -2.50
CA GLU A 346 -32.36 5.42 -1.42
C GLU A 346 -31.22 6.47 -1.51
N ASP A 347 -30.63 6.89 -0.39
CA ASP A 347 -29.55 7.90 -0.36
C ASP A 347 -28.18 7.23 -0.60
N ILE A 348 -27.38 7.73 -1.55
CA ILE A 348 -26.03 7.18 -1.88
C ILE A 348 -25.17 7.23 -0.63
N ALA A 349 -25.44 8.24 0.22
CA ALA A 349 -24.75 8.43 1.47
C ALA A 349 -24.93 7.24 2.41
N ASP A 350 -26.12 6.65 2.50
CA ASP A 350 -26.41 5.53 3.41
C ASP A 350 -25.92 4.20 2.83
N GLU A 351 -26.10 3.95 1.53
CA GLU A 351 -25.55 2.74 0.90
C GLU A 351 -24.01 2.71 1.01
N LEU A 352 -23.35 3.84 0.76
CA LEU A 352 -21.89 3.97 0.93
C LEU A 352 -21.49 3.74 2.38
N LYS A 353 -22.30 4.21 3.34
CA LYS A 353 -22.04 4.02 4.76
C LYS A 353 -22.09 2.54 5.12
N GLU A 354 -23.11 1.81 4.68
CA GLU A 354 -23.20 0.36 4.87
C GLU A 354 -22.04 -0.37 4.19
N PHE A 355 -21.68 0.01 2.95
CA PHE A 355 -20.55 -0.56 2.24
C PHE A 355 -19.23 -0.41 3.00
N LEU A 356 -19.00 0.75 3.60
CA LEU A 356 -17.81 1.05 4.38
C LEU A 356 -17.77 0.34 5.75
N LYS A 357 -18.84 -0.36 6.17
CA LYS A 357 -18.84 -1.23 7.36
C LYS A 357 -18.23 -2.60 7.09
N GLN A 358 -18.07 -2.99 5.82
CA GLN A 358 -17.45 -4.28 5.48
C GLN A 358 -16.03 -4.38 6.07
N ASP A 359 -15.65 -5.59 6.50
CA ASP A 359 -14.39 -5.89 7.22
C ASP A 359 -13.13 -5.29 6.58
N LEU A 360 -13.10 -5.27 5.24
CA LEU A 360 -12.02 -4.67 4.46
C LEU A 360 -11.73 -3.21 4.87
N PHE A 361 -12.79 -2.44 5.13
CA PHE A 361 -12.71 -1.01 5.38
C PHE A 361 -12.55 -0.66 6.86
N THR A 362 -12.78 -1.62 7.77
CA THR A 362 -12.85 -1.39 9.22
C THR A 362 -11.64 -0.60 9.74
N ASN A 363 -10.41 -1.03 9.42
CA ASN A 363 -9.20 -0.35 9.87
C ASN A 363 -9.03 1.03 9.23
N TYR A 364 -9.36 1.15 7.94
CA TYR A 364 -9.27 2.41 7.22
C TYR A 364 -10.25 3.45 7.76
N VAL A 365 -11.49 3.05 8.00
CA VAL A 365 -12.56 3.90 8.55
C VAL A 365 -12.25 4.27 9.99
N LYS A 366 -11.87 3.29 10.85
CA LYS A 366 -11.49 3.56 12.24
C LYS A 366 -10.39 4.63 12.36
N ASN A 367 -9.37 4.57 11.50
CA ASN A 367 -8.29 5.55 11.49
C ASN A 367 -8.74 6.93 10.94
N ALA A 368 -9.75 6.95 10.07
CA ALA A 368 -10.28 8.18 9.48
C ALA A 368 -11.17 8.95 10.47
N LEU A 369 -11.94 8.25 11.29
CA LEU A 369 -12.84 8.79 12.30
C LEU A 369 -12.11 9.56 13.43
N GLU A 370 -12.82 10.47 14.09
CA GLU A 370 -12.33 11.14 15.30
C GLU A 370 -12.54 10.27 16.55
N GLU A 371 -11.86 10.60 17.64
CA GLU A 371 -11.93 9.80 18.87
C GLU A 371 -13.37 9.76 19.43
N GLY A 372 -13.88 8.56 19.73
CA GLY A 372 -15.25 8.36 20.21
C GLY A 372 -16.35 8.46 19.11
N GLU A 373 -15.97 8.72 17.86
CA GLU A 373 -16.90 8.79 16.74
C GLU A 373 -17.20 7.41 16.15
N THR A 374 -18.42 7.22 15.64
CA THR A 374 -18.81 6.04 14.86
C THR A 374 -19.32 6.46 13.49
N LEU A 375 -19.18 5.56 12.50
CA LEU A 375 -19.59 5.82 11.12
C LEU A 375 -21.09 6.17 11.00
N ASP A 376 -21.95 5.56 11.82
CA ASP A 376 -23.39 5.83 11.88
C ASP A 376 -23.74 7.25 12.33
N LYS A 377 -22.87 7.86 13.15
CA LYS A 377 -23.05 9.21 13.67
C LYS A 377 -22.57 10.29 12.71
N MET A 378 -21.89 9.94 11.62
CA MET A 378 -21.45 10.91 10.62
C MET A 378 -22.65 11.49 9.89
N LYS A 379 -23.01 12.74 10.22
CA LYS A 379 -24.02 13.55 9.55
C LYS A 379 -23.51 14.98 9.39
N GLU A 380 -23.41 15.44 8.15
CA GLU A 380 -23.15 16.85 7.82
C GLU A 380 -24.13 17.21 6.69
N PRO A 381 -25.00 18.21 6.86
CA PRO A 381 -25.92 18.60 5.79
C PRO A 381 -25.14 19.19 4.60
N ASP A 382 -25.65 19.02 3.37
CA ASP A 382 -25.03 19.53 2.12
C ASP A 382 -25.15 21.07 1.95
N GLY A 383 -25.38 21.80 3.05
CA GLY A 383 -25.41 23.27 3.04
C GLY A 383 -26.55 23.92 2.26
N CYS A 384 -27.67 23.21 2.04
CA CYS A 384 -28.87 23.82 1.45
C CYS A 384 -29.36 24.99 2.32
N ASN A 385 -29.31 26.20 1.77
CA ASN A 385 -29.89 27.40 2.38
C ASN A 385 -31.41 27.41 2.17
N GLU A 386 -32.18 26.59 2.89
CA GLU A 386 -33.64 26.72 2.86
C GLU A 386 -34.22 26.73 4.28
N LEU A 387 -34.28 27.93 4.85
CA LEU A 387 -35.18 28.27 5.94
C LEU A 387 -36.63 27.94 5.52
N ASN A 388 -37.21 26.95 6.20
CA ASN A 388 -38.64 26.84 6.50
C ASN A 388 -39.62 27.24 5.39
N LYS A 389 -39.81 26.38 4.37
CA LYS A 389 -41.02 26.41 3.54
C LYS A 389 -41.75 25.07 3.58
N PRO A 390 -43.11 25.03 3.57
CA PRO A 390 -43.88 23.87 4.02
C PRO A 390 -43.95 22.70 3.03
N ASN A 391 -43.32 22.79 1.85
CA ASN A 391 -43.60 21.90 0.72
C ASN A 391 -42.37 21.53 -0.14
N ARG A 392 -41.16 21.37 0.43
CA ARG A 392 -39.99 20.88 -0.34
C ARG A 392 -39.13 19.85 0.40
N THR A 393 -38.50 19.00 -0.42
CA THR A 393 -37.66 17.85 -0.10
C THR A 393 -36.61 18.14 0.99
N PRO A 394 -36.46 17.28 2.01
CA PRO A 394 -35.46 17.45 3.07
C PRO A 394 -34.04 17.63 2.52
N CYS A 395 -33.23 18.44 3.19
CA CYS A 395 -31.80 18.57 2.89
C CYS A 395 -31.14 17.19 2.89
N LYS A 396 -30.48 16.83 1.79
CA LYS A 396 -29.73 15.58 1.73
C LYS A 396 -28.48 15.69 2.59
N ASN A 397 -28.11 14.58 3.23
CA ASN A 397 -26.89 14.51 4.00
C ASN A 397 -25.70 14.31 3.06
N ASN A 398 -24.55 14.89 3.41
CA ASN A 398 -23.31 14.59 2.74
C ASN A 398 -22.94 13.11 2.93
N ASP A 399 -22.45 12.50 1.85
CA ASP A 399 -21.84 11.18 1.92
C ASP A 399 -20.51 11.20 2.72
N VAL A 400 -20.09 10.02 3.21
CA VAL A 400 -18.91 9.86 4.08
C VAL A 400 -17.65 10.49 3.45
N ILE A 401 -17.46 10.36 2.14
CA ILE A 401 -16.28 10.88 1.43
C ILE A 401 -16.30 12.42 1.43
N THR A 402 -17.46 13.00 1.13
CA THR A 402 -17.68 14.45 1.20
C THR A 402 -17.39 14.99 2.61
N ILE A 403 -17.89 14.32 3.66
CA ILE A 403 -17.64 14.71 5.06
C ILE A 403 -16.15 14.68 5.39
N LEU A 404 -15.46 13.59 5.04
CA LEU A 404 -14.02 13.44 5.30
C LEU A 404 -13.21 14.54 4.59
N LEU A 405 -13.53 14.84 3.33
CA LEU A 405 -12.89 15.92 2.57
C LEU A 405 -13.15 17.30 3.18
N ASN A 406 -14.38 17.58 3.65
CA ASN A 406 -14.74 18.84 4.29
C ASN A 406 -13.98 19.04 5.61
N ARG A 407 -13.89 18.00 6.44
CA ARG A 407 -13.09 18.03 7.68
C ARG A 407 -11.62 18.30 7.41
N LEU A 408 -11.06 17.65 6.39
CA LEU A 408 -9.68 17.86 6.01
C LEU A 408 -9.46 19.30 5.55
N LYS A 409 -10.38 19.85 4.76
CA LYS A 409 -10.33 21.25 4.32
C LYS A 409 -10.32 22.22 5.50
N LYS A 410 -11.23 22.05 6.48
CA LYS A 410 -11.26 22.86 7.72
C LYS A 410 -9.91 22.79 8.48
N LYS A 411 -9.29 21.61 8.56
CA LYS A 411 -7.96 21.43 9.18
C LYS A 411 -6.86 22.14 8.39
N ILE A 412 -6.92 22.14 7.06
CA ILE A 412 -5.97 22.85 6.19
C ILE A 412 -6.08 24.37 6.32
N GLU A 413 -7.30 24.92 6.38
CA GLU A 413 -7.50 26.36 6.60
C GLU A 413 -6.83 26.82 7.90
N THR A 414 -6.96 26.02 8.96
CA THR A 414 -6.29 26.25 10.25
C THR A 414 -4.76 26.10 10.13
N CYS A 415 -4.27 25.07 9.45
CA CYS A 415 -2.84 24.88 9.24
C CYS A 415 -2.20 26.06 8.48
N LYS A 416 -2.85 26.51 7.40
CA LYS A 416 -2.36 27.63 6.59
C LYS A 416 -2.33 28.94 7.38
N SER A 417 -3.33 29.20 8.21
CA SER A 417 -3.35 30.42 9.05
C SER A 417 -2.26 30.41 10.13
N GLN A 418 -1.98 29.24 10.74
CA GLN A 418 -0.91 29.08 11.73
C GLN A 418 0.49 29.27 11.16
N HIS A 419 0.71 28.94 9.89
CA HIS A 419 2.04 28.98 9.25
C HIS A 419 2.17 30.05 8.16
N LYS A 420 1.24 31.02 8.07
CA LYS A 420 1.25 32.08 7.05
C LYS A 420 2.41 33.04 7.26
N GLU A 421 3.09 33.41 6.17
CA GLU A 421 4.23 34.32 6.21
C GLU A 421 3.89 35.74 6.68
N SER A 422 2.63 36.18 6.71
CA SER A 422 2.27 37.54 7.17
C SER A 422 2.26 37.71 8.68
N ASN A 423 2.30 36.61 9.46
CA ASN A 423 2.52 36.68 10.92
C ASN A 423 4.02 36.82 11.27
N ASN A 424 4.89 37.05 10.26
CA ASN A 424 6.35 37.09 10.35
C ASN A 424 6.90 38.47 10.74
N GLN A 425 7.17 38.67 12.03
CA GLN A 425 8.39 39.43 12.40
C GLN A 425 9.49 38.54 13.01
N ASN A 426 9.20 37.28 13.38
CA ASN A 426 10.17 36.43 14.10
C ASN A 426 10.68 35.17 13.36
N CYS A 427 10.26 34.90 12.11
CA CYS A 427 10.72 33.70 11.39
C CYS A 427 12.07 33.84 10.66
N LEU A 428 12.68 35.04 10.64
CA LEU A 428 13.90 35.32 9.88
C LEU A 428 15.17 35.49 10.74
N LYS A 429 15.18 35.05 11.99
CA LYS A 429 16.38 35.08 12.84
C LYS A 429 16.70 33.70 13.40
N THR A 430 17.36 32.85 12.61
CA THR A 430 18.37 31.87 13.04
C THR A 430 18.75 30.95 11.88
N LEU A 431 19.47 31.49 10.89
CA LEU A 431 20.49 30.66 10.25
C LEU A 431 21.72 30.72 11.17
N PRO A 432 22.21 29.59 11.73
CA PRO A 432 23.55 29.62 12.31
C PRO A 432 24.54 29.99 11.20
N PRO A 433 25.48 30.92 11.43
CA PRO A 433 26.45 31.28 10.42
C PRO A 433 27.26 30.04 10.01
N PRO A 434 27.71 29.95 8.75
CA PRO A 434 28.50 28.81 8.28
C PRO A 434 29.76 28.67 9.17
N PRO A 435 30.14 27.44 9.55
CA PRO A 435 31.29 27.24 10.42
C PRO A 435 32.56 27.75 9.73
N ARG A 436 33.24 28.72 10.35
CA ARG A 436 34.56 29.19 9.92
C ARG A 436 35.55 28.02 9.95
N PRO A 437 36.48 27.91 8.97
CA PRO A 437 37.48 26.85 8.96
C PRO A 437 38.41 27.04 10.17
N ARG A 438 38.35 26.11 11.14
CA ARG A 438 39.28 26.13 12.29
C ARG A 438 40.57 25.41 11.91
N GLY A 439 41.65 26.18 11.86
CA GLY A 439 43.02 25.72 11.69
C GLY A 439 43.47 24.74 12.78
N ARG A 440 44.48 23.94 12.42
CA ARG A 440 45.12 22.90 13.24
C ARG A 440 45.52 23.45 14.62
N ARG A 441 45.04 22.78 15.68
CA ARG A 441 45.72 22.80 16.99
C ARG A 441 46.09 21.37 17.36
N LEU A 442 47.38 21.17 17.62
CA LEU A 442 47.99 19.91 18.06
C LEU A 442 47.39 19.45 19.40
N PRO A 443 47.27 18.13 19.66
CA PRO A 443 46.72 17.62 20.90
C PRO A 443 47.77 17.61 22.03
N PRO A 444 47.40 17.91 23.29
CA PRO A 444 48.26 17.65 24.43
C PRO A 444 48.22 16.18 24.84
N ARG A 445 49.36 15.69 25.32
CA ARG A 445 49.60 14.30 25.76
C ARG A 445 48.98 14.01 27.14
N ARG A 446 48.34 12.82 27.19
CA ARG A 446 48.23 11.82 28.28
C ARG A 446 47.59 12.21 29.63
N ARG A 447 46.66 11.35 30.10
CA ARG A 447 46.94 10.34 31.14
C ARG A 447 45.81 9.28 31.23
N ARG A 448 46.20 8.02 31.36
CA ARG A 448 45.33 6.85 31.60
C ARG A 448 44.72 6.95 32.99
N VAL A 449 43.40 6.84 33.09
CA VAL A 449 42.71 6.41 34.32
C VAL A 449 41.64 5.41 33.91
N VAL A 450 41.76 4.19 34.40
CA VAL A 450 40.78 3.12 34.28
C VAL A 450 39.61 3.44 35.23
N ARG A 451 38.41 3.64 34.71
CA ARG A 451 37.17 3.65 35.50
C ARG A 451 36.25 2.54 34.99
N ARG A 452 35.89 1.62 35.89
CA ARG A 452 34.88 0.58 35.67
C ARG A 452 33.55 1.23 35.29
N VAL A 453 32.98 0.83 34.16
CA VAL A 453 31.64 1.24 33.73
C VAL A 453 30.62 0.36 34.45
N ARG A 454 29.77 0.96 35.29
CA ARG A 454 28.51 0.35 35.75
C ARG A 454 27.51 0.39 34.59
N VAL A 455 26.95 -0.76 34.24
CA VAL A 455 25.86 -0.92 33.28
C VAL A 455 24.58 -0.29 33.84
N PRO A 456 23.89 0.63 33.14
CA PRO A 456 22.56 1.07 33.53
C PRO A 456 21.50 0.01 33.17
N ARG A 457 20.66 -0.31 34.14
CA ARG A 457 19.48 -1.17 34.05
C ARG A 457 18.43 -0.54 33.13
N ALA A 458 17.86 -1.31 32.21
CA ALA A 458 16.78 -0.87 31.33
C ALA A 458 15.50 -0.53 32.14
N ARG A 459 14.88 0.62 31.83
CA ARG A 459 13.53 0.96 32.30
C ARG A 459 12.50 0.20 31.43
N GLN A 460 11.69 -0.63 32.08
CA GLN A 460 10.47 -1.22 31.53
C GLN A 460 9.43 -0.13 31.26
N GLY A 461 8.78 -0.20 30.10
CA GLY A 461 7.68 0.69 29.72
C GLY A 461 7.32 0.51 28.25
N GLY A 462 6.50 -0.50 27.95
CA GLY A 462 5.94 -0.73 26.61
C GLY A 462 5.89 -2.22 26.22
N GLU A 463 5.25 -3.06 27.02
CA GLU A 463 5.29 -4.53 26.86
C GLU A 463 3.91 -5.18 26.73
N ARG A 464 2.87 -4.45 26.29
CA ARG A 464 1.52 -5.04 26.09
C ARG A 464 1.13 -5.25 24.63
N GLU A 465 1.48 -4.36 23.69
CA GLU A 465 1.09 -4.55 22.27
C GLU A 465 2.05 -5.44 21.45
N ALA A 466 3.31 -5.56 21.87
CA ALA A 466 4.29 -6.42 21.19
C ALA A 466 4.20 -7.90 21.62
N VAL A 467 3.53 -8.18 22.74
CA VAL A 467 3.34 -9.54 23.27
C VAL A 467 2.14 -10.20 22.61
N GLU A 468 1.03 -9.49 22.39
CA GLU A 468 -0.14 -10.03 21.67
C GLU A 468 0.20 -10.44 20.23
N LYS A 469 0.94 -9.62 19.47
CA LYS A 469 1.33 -9.98 18.09
C LYS A 469 2.29 -11.16 18.01
N LYS A 470 3.17 -11.34 19.01
CA LYS A 470 4.08 -12.48 19.06
C LYS A 470 3.39 -13.76 19.54
N GLU A 471 2.34 -13.66 20.36
CA GLU A 471 1.53 -14.82 20.76
C GLU A 471 0.64 -15.33 19.62
N GLU A 472 0.11 -14.44 18.79
CA GLU A 472 -0.71 -14.82 17.62
C GLU A 472 0.13 -15.55 16.56
N ASP A 473 1.34 -15.05 16.27
CA ASP A 473 2.29 -15.70 15.35
C ASP A 473 2.79 -17.07 15.89
N ARG A 474 2.86 -17.26 17.22
CA ARG A 474 3.35 -18.51 17.85
C ARG A 474 2.25 -19.57 18.00
N LYS A 475 1.01 -19.16 18.27
CA LYS A 475 -0.16 -20.07 18.30
C LYS A 475 -0.49 -20.62 16.90
N ASP A 476 -0.21 -19.85 15.85
CA ASP A 476 -0.33 -20.28 14.45
C ASP A 476 0.76 -21.27 14.00
N GLU A 477 1.94 -21.29 14.65
CA GLU A 477 3.02 -22.24 14.37
C GLU A 477 2.79 -23.61 15.05
N GLU A 478 2.20 -23.65 16.24
CA GLU A 478 1.90 -24.90 16.96
C GLU A 478 0.77 -25.71 16.28
N LEU A 479 -0.21 -25.05 15.65
CA LEU A 479 -1.34 -25.74 15.01
C LEU A 479 -0.96 -26.54 13.75
N PHE A 480 0.19 -26.23 13.12
CA PHE A 480 0.66 -26.93 11.92
C PHE A 480 1.65 -28.08 12.22
N GLN A 481 2.36 -28.02 13.36
CA GLN A 481 3.23 -29.14 13.78
C GLN A 481 2.44 -30.38 14.22
N ASP A 482 1.19 -30.21 14.67
CA ASP A 482 0.32 -31.33 15.03
C ASP A 482 -0.34 -32.02 13.82
N THR A 483 -0.44 -31.34 12.66
CA THR A 483 -0.96 -31.96 11.43
C THR A 483 0.07 -32.80 10.67
N ASP A 484 1.37 -32.49 10.80
CA ASP A 484 2.45 -33.27 10.17
C ASP A 484 2.89 -34.51 10.99
N ARG A 485 2.36 -34.69 12.21
CA ARG A 485 2.57 -35.92 13.02
C ARG A 485 1.48 -36.98 12.86
N LYS A 486 0.45 -36.71 12.06
CA LYS A 486 -0.61 -37.66 11.69
C LYS A 486 -0.84 -37.62 10.18
N GLY A 487 0.16 -38.07 9.42
CA GLY A 487 0.11 -38.28 7.97
C GLY A 487 1.00 -39.43 7.58
#